data_AF-A0A7X9X5S7-F1
#
_entry.id   AF-A0A7X9X5S7-F1
#
_cell.length_a   1.000
_cell.length_b   1.000
_cell.length_c   1.000
_cell.angle_alpha   90.00
_cell.angle_beta   90.00
_cell.angle_gamma   90.00
#
_symmetry.space_group_name_H-M   'P 1'
#
loop_
_entity.id
_entity.type
_entity.pdbx_description
1 polymer ?
#
loop_
_entity_poly.entity_id
_entity_poly.type
_entity_poly.pdbx_seq_one_letter_code
_entity_poly.pdbx_strand_id
1 'polypeptide(L)'
;MTELGDLRIWGTLEGSDKSLKLDEISILAKAEVIRALGVFLINAAYEMDVNEVEHVHLQDSIANFSYENHVDVIVNNQEKVKPI
;
A
#
# COMPACT_ATOMS: atom_id res chain seq x y z
N MET A 1 10.99 20.96 -4.82
CA MET A 1 11.08 19.71 -4.05
C MET A 1 9.75 19.58 -3.35
N THR A 2 9.01 18.49 -3.58
CA THR A 2 7.68 18.31 -2.98
C THR A 2 7.86 17.80 -1.55
N GLU A 3 7.19 18.42 -0.58
CA GLU A 3 7.16 17.90 0.79
C GLU A 3 6.26 16.67 0.84
N LEU A 4 6.73 15.59 1.49
CA LEU A 4 6.03 14.31 1.54
C LEU A 4 4.76 14.36 2.41
N GLY A 5 4.65 15.33 3.32
CA GLY A 5 3.58 15.42 4.31
C GLY A 5 3.67 14.33 5.39
N ASP A 6 2.57 14.15 6.13
CA ASP A 6 2.45 13.10 7.14
C ASP A 6 2.32 11.72 6.47
N LEU A 7 3.25 10.83 6.79
CA LEU A 7 3.22 9.43 6.35
C LEU A 7 3.27 8.52 7.57
N ARG A 8 2.35 7.56 7.63
CA ARG A 8 2.35 6.49 8.63
C ARG A 8 2.26 5.16 7.90
N ILE A 9 3.10 4.22 8.30
CA ILE A 9 3.12 2.88 7.71
C ILE A 9 2.83 1.87 8.81
N TRP A 10 2.00 0.89 8.48
CA TRP A 10 1.70 -0.23 9.35
C TRP A 10 2.02 -1.53 8.63
N GLY A 11 2.43 -2.53 9.40
CA GLY A 11 2.59 -3.91 8.93
C GLY A 11 1.68 -4.83 9.74
N THR A 12 1.21 -5.89 9.11
CA THR A 12 0.47 -6.97 9.79
C THR A 12 1.34 -8.22 9.73
N LEU A 13 1.54 -8.87 10.88
CA LEU A 13 2.33 -10.09 10.94
C LEU A 13 1.59 -11.23 10.24
N GLU A 14 2.31 -12.08 9.50
CA GLU A 14 1.74 -13.28 8.88
C GLU A 14 1.03 -14.16 9.92
N GLY A 15 -0.21 -14.57 9.61
CA GLY A 15 -1.04 -15.34 10.53
C GLY A 15 -1.63 -14.55 11.71
N SER A 16 -1.48 -13.23 11.72
CA SER A 16 -2.08 -12.34 12.72
C SER A 16 -2.99 -11.30 12.07
N ASP A 17 -4.00 -10.85 12.81
CA ASP A 17 -4.84 -9.70 12.50
C ASP A 17 -4.35 -8.40 13.16
N LYS A 18 -3.22 -8.46 13.89
CA LYS A 18 -2.68 -7.31 14.62
C LYS A 18 -1.78 -6.48 13.72
N SER A 19 -2.18 -5.23 13.50
CA SER A 19 -1.35 -4.22 12.87
C SER A 19 -0.34 -3.61 13.85
N LEU A 20 0.88 -3.39 13.36
CA LEU A 20 2.00 -2.79 14.06
C LEU A 20 2.44 -1.54 13.28
N LYS A 21 2.60 -0.41 13.96
CA LYS A 21 3.17 0.79 13.33
C LYS A 21 4.66 0.55 13.07
N LEU A 22 5.11 0.85 11.85
CA LEU A 22 6.48 0.67 11.40
C LEU A 22 7.20 2.01 11.30
N ASP A 23 8.48 2.03 11.67
CA ASP A 23 9.38 3.18 11.44
C ASP A 23 10.00 3.14 10.03
N GLU A 24 10.16 1.95 9.46
CA GLU A 24 10.71 1.74 8.11
C GLU A 24 10.06 0.54 7.41
N ILE A 25 10.14 0.55 6.07
CA ILE A 25 9.89 -0.63 5.23
C ILE A 25 11.15 -0.97 4.44
N SER A 26 11.47 -2.25 4.37
CA SER A 26 12.55 -2.77 3.53
C SER A 26 11.96 -3.73 2.49
N ILE A 27 12.20 -3.46 1.21
CA ILE A 27 11.60 -4.21 0.10
C ILE A 27 12.71 -4.95 -0.66
N LEU A 28 12.63 -6.28 -0.69
CA LEU A 28 13.51 -7.14 -1.48
C LEU A 28 12.76 -7.67 -2.70
N ALA A 29 13.02 -7.10 -3.88
CA ALA A 29 12.43 -7.55 -5.12
C ALA A 29 13.29 -7.21 -6.34
N LYS A 30 12.96 -7.82 -7.49
CA LYS A 30 13.54 -7.43 -8.79
C LYS A 30 13.06 -6.03 -9.19
N ALA A 31 13.88 -5.32 -9.96
CA ALA A 31 13.57 -3.96 -10.42
C ALA A 31 12.23 -3.85 -11.19
N GLU A 32 11.85 -4.89 -11.94
CA GLU A 32 10.56 -4.94 -12.64
C GLU A 32 9.36 -4.96 -11.68
N VAL A 33 9.48 -5.68 -10.56
CA VAL A 33 8.46 -5.75 -9.52
C VAL A 33 8.35 -4.42 -8.79
N ILE A 34 9.49 -3.78 -8.49
CA ILE A 34 9.51 -2.43 -7.88
C ILE A 34 8.82 -1.41 -8.79
N ARG A 35 9.02 -1.48 -10.12
CA ARG A 35 8.30 -0.61 -11.07
C ARG A 35 6.80 -0.86 -11.06
N ALA A 36 6.37 -2.12 -11.03
CA ALA A 36 4.95 -2.44 -10.94
C ALA A 36 4.32 -1.91 -9.64
N LEU A 37 5.02 -2.04 -8.50
CA LEU A 37 4.60 -1.45 -7.23
C LEU A 37 4.52 0.07 -7.32
N GLY A 38 5.48 0.73 -7.96
CA GLY A 38 5.43 2.18 -8.18
C GLY A 38 4.23 2.63 -9.02
N VAL A 39 3.90 1.90 -10.09
CA VAL A 39 2.71 2.16 -10.91
C VAL A 39 1.43 2.00 -10.09
N PHE A 40 1.36 0.96 -9.26
CA PHE A 40 0.25 0.77 -8.33
C PHE A 40 0.09 1.98 -7.39
N LEU A 41 1.16 2.44 -6.74
CA LEU A 41 1.10 3.59 -5.83
C LEU A 41 0.62 4.87 -6.52
N ILE A 42 1.07 5.11 -7.77
CA ILE A 42 0.62 6.26 -8.57
C ILE A 42 -0.88 6.17 -8.86
N ASN A 43 -1.36 4.99 -9.29
CA ASN A 43 -2.77 4.78 -9.58
C ASN A 43 -3.62 4.88 -8.32
N ALA A 44 -3.18 4.31 -7.20
CA ALA A 44 -3.87 4.40 -5.93
C ALA A 44 -4.01 5.86 -5.47
N ALA A 45 -2.96 6.68 -5.61
CA ALA A 45 -3.04 8.11 -5.32
C ALA A 45 -4.07 8.83 -6.21
N TYR A 46 -4.15 8.48 -7.50
CA TYR A 46 -5.17 9.00 -8.41
C TYR A 46 -6.59 8.60 -7.97
N GLU A 47 -6.81 7.33 -7.63
CA GLU A 47 -8.12 6.84 -7.17
C GLU A 47 -8.55 7.55 -5.87
N MET A 48 -7.62 7.80 -4.96
CA MET A 48 -7.87 8.51 -3.71
C MET A 48 -8.28 9.97 -3.94
N ASP A 49 -7.63 10.65 -4.88
CA ASP A 49 -7.86 12.08 -5.17
C ASP A 49 -9.12 12.28 -6.01
N VAL A 50 -9.28 11.52 -7.09
CA VAL A 50 -10.34 11.74 -8.08
C VAL A 50 -11.63 10.99 -7.74
N ASN A 51 -11.51 9.74 -7.28
CA ASN A 51 -12.67 8.88 -7.01
C ASN A 51 -12.99 8.81 -5.51
N GLU A 52 -12.23 9.52 -4.67
CA GLU A 52 -12.44 9.62 -3.22
C GLU A 52 -12.50 8.27 -2.50
N VAL A 53 -11.83 7.24 -3.03
CA VAL A 53 -11.84 5.90 -2.44
C VAL A 53 -11.16 5.89 -1.07
N GLU A 54 -11.66 5.06 -0.15
CA GLU A 54 -11.12 4.95 1.20
C GLU A 54 -9.76 4.25 1.24
N HIS A 55 -9.61 3.18 0.45
CA HIS A 55 -8.38 2.41 0.34
C HIS A 55 -8.32 1.68 -1.00
N VAL A 56 -7.11 1.29 -1.40
CA VAL A 56 -6.85 0.51 -2.62
C VAL A 56 -5.89 -0.62 -2.27
N HIS A 57 -6.23 -1.85 -2.67
CA HIS A 57 -5.38 -3.02 -2.49
C HIS A 57 -4.57 -3.34 -3.76
N LEU A 58 -3.32 -3.73 -3.57
CA LEU A 58 -2.46 -4.22 -4.66
C LEU A 58 -3.03 -5.51 -5.27
N GLN A 59 -3.60 -6.39 -4.44
CA GLN A 59 -4.18 -7.66 -4.90
C GLN A 59 -5.30 -7.47 -5.94
N ASP A 60 -6.07 -6.38 -5.84
CA ASP A 60 -7.17 -6.09 -6.78
C ASP A 60 -6.65 -5.59 -8.14
N SER A 61 -5.41 -5.11 -8.16
CA SER A 61 -4.75 -4.54 -9.35
C SER A 61 -3.91 -5.56 -10.13
N ILE A 62 -3.72 -6.77 -9.60
CA ILE A 62 -2.84 -7.80 -10.18
C ILE A 62 -3.63 -9.08 -10.47
N ALA A 63 -3.70 -9.46 -11.74
CA ALA A 63 -4.49 -10.61 -12.20
C ALA A 63 -4.02 -11.98 -11.65
N ASN A 64 -2.75 -12.11 -11.26
CA ASN A 64 -2.14 -13.36 -10.78
C ASN A 64 -1.67 -13.27 -9.32
N PHE A 65 -2.38 -12.51 -8.48
CA PHE A 65 -2.07 -12.41 -7.06
C PHE A 65 -2.24 -13.77 -6.35
N SER A 66 -1.35 -14.08 -5.41
CA SER A 66 -1.36 -15.33 -4.64
C SER A 66 -1.22 -14.96 -3.17
N TYR A 67 -2.27 -15.22 -2.39
CA TYR A 67 -2.28 -14.95 -0.95
C TYR A 67 -1.21 -15.71 -0.16
N GLU A 68 -0.73 -16.83 -0.71
CA GLU A 68 0.33 -17.63 -0.08
C GLU A 68 1.74 -17.12 -0.41
N ASN A 69 1.93 -16.45 -1.56
CA ASN A 69 3.27 -16.12 -2.07
C ASN A 69 3.53 -14.62 -2.20
N HIS A 70 2.49 -13.78 -2.11
CA HIS A 70 2.59 -12.35 -2.30
C HIS A 70 2.14 -11.61 -1.05
N VAL A 71 2.82 -10.50 -0.79
CA VAL A 71 2.43 -9.51 0.21
C VAL A 71 1.48 -8.52 -0.45
N ASP A 72 0.32 -8.29 0.17
CA ASP A 72 -0.57 -7.24 -0.26
C ASP A 72 -0.09 -5.87 0.25
N VAL A 73 -0.24 -4.83 -0.56
CA VAL A 73 0.08 -3.45 -0.20
C VAL A 73 -1.20 -2.66 -0.29
N ILE A 74 -1.57 -2.03 0.82
CA ILE A 74 -2.83 -1.30 0.96
C ILE A 74 -2.50 0.17 1.12
N VAL A 75 -2.99 1.00 0.20
CA VAL A 75 -2.90 2.46 0.33
C VAL A 75 -4.20 2.95 0.94
N ASN A 76 -4.11 3.68 2.06
CA ASN A 76 -5.26 4.18 2.80
C ASN A 76 -5.36 5.70 2.65
N ASN A 77 -6.56 6.20 2.37
CA ASN A 77 -6.84 7.62 2.24
C ASN A 77 -7.03 8.26 3.61
N GLN A 78 -6.06 9.05 4.05
CA GLN A 78 -6.11 9.70 5.36
C GLN A 78 -7.27 10.68 5.54
N GLU A 79 -7.84 11.20 4.45
CA GLU A 79 -9.00 12.10 4.49
C GLU A 79 -10.31 11.34 4.76
N LYS A 80 -10.31 10.01 4.55
CA LYS A 80 -11.49 9.15 4.71
C LYS A 80 -11.35 8.16 5.85
N VAL A 81 -10.14 7.67 6.09
CA VAL A 81 -9.84 6.65 7.10
C VAL A 81 -9.16 7.29 8.31
N LYS A 82 -9.76 7.12 9.50
CA LYS A 82 -9.11 7.51 10.74
C LYS A 82 -8.00 6.51 11.08
N PRO A 83 -6.81 6.98 11.51
CA PRO A 83 -5.77 6.08 12.00
C PRO A 83 -6.32 5.23 13.15
N ILE A 84 -6.07 3.92 13.09
CA ILE A 84 -6.34 2.97 14.18
C ILE A 84 -5.34 3.22 15.32
#